data_AF-A0A0U9HBY3-F1
#
_entry.id   AF-A0A0U9HBY3-F1
#
_cell.length_a   1.000
_cell.length_b   1.000
_cell.length_c   1.000
_cell.angle_alpha   90.00
_cell.angle_beta   90.00
_cell.angle_gamma   90.00
#
_symmetry.space_group_name_H-M   'P 1'
#
loop_
_entity.id
_entity.type
_entity.pdbx_description
1 polymer ?
#
loop_
_entity_poly.entity_id
_entity_poly.type
_entity_poly.pdbx_seq_one_letter_code
_entity_poly.pdbx_strand_id
1 'polypeptide(L)'
;MGQTQRKELLIYQKYVDLIEYAYDRIRKFPKSEKYAMAASFKNSMFDTLKYILRANKIYGNSQKRLEMLNMIDAEVQLQKVLVRLAHKYKYISNKNYIEWARRLDEIGKILGGWIKSTRNGKNI
;
A
#
# COMPACT_ATOMS: atom_id res chain seq x y z
N MET A 1 -18.59 5.91 14.79
CA MET A 1 -18.60 5.62 13.34
C MET A 1 -17.77 6.61 12.51
N GLY A 2 -17.75 7.92 12.78
CA GLY A 2 -17.03 8.92 11.96
C GLY A 2 -15.48 8.81 11.88
N GLN A 3 -14.80 8.25 12.88
CA GLN A 3 -13.33 8.11 12.86
C GLN A 3 -12.83 7.04 11.88
N THR A 4 -13.59 5.95 11.69
CA THR A 4 -13.21 4.86 10.77
C THR A 4 -13.35 5.31 9.32
N GLN A 5 -14.44 6.02 8.99
CA GLN A 5 -14.68 6.55 7.65
C GLN A 5 -13.61 7.58 7.22
N ARG A 6 -13.09 8.37 8.17
CA ARG A 6 -11.96 9.27 7.92
C ARG A 6 -10.68 8.50 7.56
N LYS A 7 -10.41 7.37 8.23
CA LYS A 7 -9.23 6.51 7.94
C LYS A 7 -9.35 5.81 6.59
N GLU A 8 -10.55 5.34 6.25
CA GLU A 8 -10.89 4.70 4.96
C GLU A 8 -10.62 5.62 3.76
N LEU A 9 -11.02 6.89 3.86
CA LEU A 9 -10.73 7.91 2.84
C LEU A 9 -9.25 8.30 2.82
N LEU A 10 -8.62 8.39 4.00
CA LEU A 10 -7.22 8.80 4.12
C LEU A 10 -6.25 7.76 3.53
N ILE A 11 -6.44 6.47 3.81
CA ILE A 11 -5.56 5.43 3.25
C ILE A 11 -5.68 5.37 1.73
N TYR A 12 -6.88 5.51 1.18
CA TYR A 12 -7.10 5.58 -0.26
C TYR A 12 -6.32 6.75 -0.87
N GLN A 13 -6.49 7.97 -0.35
CA GLN A 13 -5.81 9.15 -0.87
C GLN A 13 -4.28 8.98 -0.83
N LYS A 14 -3.74 8.59 0.34
CA LYS A 14 -2.29 8.38 0.51
C LYS A 14 -1.74 7.32 -0.42
N TYR A 15 -2.54 6.30 -0.71
CA TYR A 15 -2.14 5.23 -1.59
C TYR A 15 -2.16 5.64 -3.07
N VAL A 16 -3.12 6.46 -3.49
CA VAL A 16 -3.12 7.07 -4.84
C VAL A 16 -1.90 7.99 -5.00
N ASP A 17 -1.60 8.83 -4.02
CA ASP A 17 -0.41 9.70 -4.03
C ASP A 17 0.90 8.88 -4.11
N LEU A 18 0.93 7.69 -3.50
CA LEU A 18 2.06 6.75 -3.61
C LEU A 18 2.17 6.20 -5.03
N ILE A 19 1.06 5.78 -5.65
CA ILE A 19 1.04 5.21 -7.01
C ILE A 19 1.57 6.24 -8.01
N GLU A 20 1.07 7.48 -7.96
CA GLU A 20 1.53 8.57 -8.83
C GLU A 20 3.03 8.80 -8.68
N TYR A 21 3.50 8.93 -7.43
CA TYR A 21 4.91 9.06 -7.13
C TYR A 21 5.74 7.89 -7.69
N ALA A 22 5.31 6.65 -7.45
CA ALA A 22 6.01 5.43 -7.82
C ALA A 22 6.12 5.27 -9.34
N TYR A 23 5.05 5.56 -10.08
CA TYR A 23 5.00 5.38 -11.53
C TYR A 23 6.08 6.15 -12.27
N ASP A 24 6.32 7.40 -11.88
CA ASP A 24 7.38 8.23 -12.47
C ASP A 24 8.78 7.67 -12.27
N ARG A 25 9.00 6.92 -11.17
CA ARG A 25 10.29 6.28 -10.88
C ARG A 25 10.40 4.95 -11.60
N ILE A 26 9.35 4.15 -11.60
CA ILE A 26 9.31 2.84 -12.30
C ILE A 26 9.51 3.02 -13.82
N ARG A 27 9.00 4.10 -14.41
CA ARG A 27 9.23 4.43 -15.83
C ARG A 27 10.71 4.59 -16.19
N LYS A 28 11.58 4.88 -15.21
CA LYS A 28 13.02 5.08 -15.39
C LYS A 28 13.85 3.82 -15.16
N PHE A 29 13.21 2.69 -14.83
CA PHE A 29 13.93 1.43 -14.62
C PHE A 29 14.58 0.95 -15.93
N PRO A 30 15.68 0.17 -15.86
CA PRO A 30 16.30 -0.42 -17.04
C PRO A 30 15.31 -1.27 -17.85
N LYS A 31 15.48 -1.33 -19.17
CA LYS A 31 14.59 -2.09 -20.06
C LYS A 31 14.49 -3.58 -19.67
N SER A 32 15.57 -4.18 -19.17
CA SER A 32 15.61 -5.57 -18.69
C SER A 32 14.63 -5.84 -17.55
N GLU A 33 14.31 -4.83 -16.74
CA GLU A 33 13.43 -4.95 -15.58
C GLU A 33 11.98 -4.60 -15.86
N LYS A 34 11.67 -4.17 -17.09
CA LYS A 34 10.33 -3.73 -17.49
C LYS A 34 9.26 -4.79 -17.25
N TYR A 35 9.58 -6.05 -17.54
CA TYR A 35 8.69 -7.20 -17.38
C TYR A 35 8.97 -8.02 -16.11
N ALA A 36 9.97 -7.61 -15.33
CA ALA A 36 10.30 -8.21 -14.04
C ALA A 36 9.88 -7.25 -12.91
N MET A 37 10.83 -6.57 -12.28
CA MET A 37 10.57 -5.76 -11.08
C MET A 37 9.52 -4.66 -11.31
N ALA A 38 9.54 -3.99 -12.48
CA ALA A 38 8.56 -2.95 -12.79
C ALA A 38 7.13 -3.49 -12.90
N ALA A 39 6.96 -4.71 -13.42
CA ALA A 39 5.66 -5.38 -13.49
C ALA A 39 5.20 -5.83 -12.10
N SER A 40 6.09 -6.42 -11.28
CA SER A 40 5.78 -6.80 -9.89
C SER A 40 5.29 -5.62 -9.07
N PHE A 41 5.95 -4.46 -9.19
CA PHE A 41 5.50 -3.23 -8.54
C PHE A 41 4.09 -2.82 -8.94
N LYS A 42 3.80 -2.78 -10.25
CA LYS A 42 2.49 -2.36 -10.76
C LYS A 42 1.38 -3.31 -10.32
N ASN A 43 1.63 -4.61 -10.40
CA ASN A 43 0.66 -5.63 -9.99
C ASN A 43 0.33 -5.48 -8.50
N SER A 44 1.36 -5.46 -7.64
CA SER A 44 1.19 -5.27 -6.20
C SER A 44 0.46 -3.96 -5.87
N MET A 45 0.81 -2.87 -6.56
CA MET A 45 0.14 -1.58 -6.36
C MET A 45 -1.36 -1.63 -6.70
N PHE A 46 -1.73 -2.20 -7.85
CA PHE A 46 -3.13 -2.30 -8.23
C PHE A 46 -3.91 -3.28 -7.36
N ASP A 47 -3.30 -4.38 -6.93
CA ASP A 47 -3.96 -5.33 -6.04
C ASP A 47 -4.23 -4.71 -4.67
N THR A 48 -3.25 -3.98 -4.12
CA THR A 48 -3.45 -3.20 -2.89
C THR A 48 -4.59 -2.19 -3.04
N LEU A 49 -4.66 -1.45 -4.17
CA LEU A 49 -5.74 -0.50 -4.42
C LEU A 49 -7.10 -1.20 -4.50
N LYS A 50 -7.19 -2.35 -5.18
CA LYS A 50 -8.41 -3.16 -5.21
C LYS A 50 -8.82 -3.61 -3.81
N TYR A 51 -7.87 -4.05 -2.97
CA TYR A 51 -8.16 -4.45 -1.60
C TYR A 51 -8.64 -3.28 -0.74
N ILE A 52 -8.05 -2.09 -0.87
CA ILE A 52 -8.53 -0.87 -0.20
C ILE A 52 -9.98 -0.58 -0.58
N LEU A 53 -10.28 -0.57 -1.89
CA LEU A 53 -11.63 -0.31 -2.39
C LEU A 53 -12.64 -1.36 -1.91
N ARG A 54 -12.26 -2.64 -1.88
CA ARG A 54 -13.10 -3.72 -1.35
C ARG A 54 -13.33 -3.59 0.15
N ALA A 55 -12.28 -3.32 0.93
CA ALA A 55 -12.39 -3.12 2.37
C ALA A 55 -13.38 -2.00 2.74
N ASN A 56 -13.34 -0.89 2.00
CA ASN A 56 -14.26 0.25 2.15
C ASN A 56 -15.74 -0.09 1.85
N LYS A 57 -16.00 -1.13 1.07
CA LYS A 57 -17.36 -1.57 0.71
C LYS A 57 -17.91 -2.68 1.60
N ILE A 58 -17.13 -3.17 2.56
CA ILE A 58 -17.58 -4.20 3.51
C ILE A 58 -18.24 -3.51 4.70
N TYR A 59 -19.52 -3.78 4.91
CA TYR A 59 -20.31 -3.30 6.06
C TYR A 59 -20.75 -4.48 6.93
N GLY A 60 -20.78 -4.30 8.25
CA GLY A 60 -21.27 -5.31 9.20
C GLY A 60 -20.46 -6.61 9.33
N ASN A 61 -19.46 -6.86 8.48
CA ASN A 61 -18.62 -8.05 8.52
C ASN A 61 -17.15 -7.71 8.79
N SER A 62 -16.81 -7.58 10.07
CA SER A 62 -15.45 -7.23 10.51
C SER A 62 -14.41 -8.27 10.11
N GLN A 63 -14.78 -9.56 10.03
CA GLN A 63 -13.86 -10.63 9.64
C GLN A 63 -13.42 -10.50 8.18
N LYS A 64 -14.38 -10.34 7.27
CA LYS A 64 -14.11 -10.13 5.84
C LYS A 64 -13.33 -8.84 5.59
N ARG A 65 -13.62 -7.79 6.36
CA ARG A 65 -12.83 -6.55 6.29
C ARG A 65 -11.39 -6.82 6.72
N LEU A 66 -11.16 -7.52 7.84
CA LEU A 66 -9.82 -7.86 8.30
C LEU A 66 -9.02 -8.67 7.29
N GLU A 67 -9.65 -9.61 6.58
CA GLU A 67 -9.00 -10.34 5.49
C GLU A 67 -8.46 -9.38 4.42
N MET A 68 -9.26 -8.42 3.96
CA MET A 68 -8.80 -7.41 2.99
C MET A 68 -7.68 -6.55 3.57
N LEU A 69 -7.77 -6.15 4.84
CA LEU A 69 -6.72 -5.35 5.48
C LEU A 69 -5.39 -6.12 5.61
N ASN A 70 -5.44 -7.42 5.87
CA ASN A 70 -4.26 -8.26 5.92
C ASN A 70 -3.64 -8.45 4.52
N MET A 71 -4.46 -8.54 3.47
CA MET A 71 -3.96 -8.55 2.09
C MET A 71 -3.26 -7.22 1.73
N ILE A 72 -3.82 -6.08 2.14
CA ILE A 72 -3.16 -4.77 1.98
C ILE A 72 -1.80 -4.77 2.69
N ASP A 73 -1.74 -5.28 3.93
CA ASP A 73 -0.49 -5.31 4.71
C ASP A 73 0.59 -6.13 4.00
N ALA A 74 0.24 -7.35 3.56
CA ALA A 74 1.16 -8.22 2.83
C ALA A 74 1.72 -7.55 1.56
N GLU A 75 0.88 -6.90 0.77
CA GLU A 75 1.31 -6.18 -0.44
C GLU A 75 2.18 -4.96 -0.12
N VAL A 76 1.88 -4.21 0.94
CA VAL A 76 2.72 -3.09 1.40
C VAL A 76 4.10 -3.59 1.85
N GLN A 77 4.17 -4.73 2.54
CA GLN A 77 5.46 -5.34 2.89
C GLN A 77 6.23 -5.80 1.65
N LEU A 78 5.57 -6.40 0.67
CA LEU A 78 6.17 -6.76 -0.62
C LEU A 78 6.74 -5.51 -1.31
N GLN A 79 5.98 -4.42 -1.39
CA GLN A 79 6.46 -3.18 -2.00
C GLN A 79 7.66 -2.59 -1.26
N LYS A 80 7.71 -2.66 0.07
CA LYS A 80 8.91 -2.27 0.84
C LYS A 80 10.14 -3.08 0.44
N VAL A 81 9.99 -4.40 0.25
CA VAL A 81 11.07 -5.27 -0.25
C VAL A 81 11.50 -4.83 -1.65
N LEU A 82 10.55 -4.63 -2.56
CA LEU A 82 10.83 -4.21 -3.93
C LEU A 82 11.54 -2.84 -3.97
N VAL A 83 11.14 -1.88 -3.13
CA VAL A 83 11.79 -0.55 -3.03
C VAL A 83 13.23 -0.68 -2.55
N ARG A 84 13.49 -1.55 -1.55
CA ARG A 84 14.86 -1.84 -1.10
C ARG A 84 15.71 -2.46 -2.21
N LEU A 85 15.15 -3.39 -2.99
CA LEU A 85 15.85 -4.02 -4.10
C LEU A 85 16.14 -3.01 -5.23
N ALA A 86 15.15 -2.19 -5.61
CA ALA A 86 15.33 -1.14 -6.61
C ALA A 86 16.45 -0.16 -6.20
N HIS A 87 16.56 0.15 -4.91
CA HIS A 87 17.66 0.96 -4.40
C HIS A 87 19.01 0.20 -4.45
N LYS A 88 19.05 -1.06 -4.01
CA LYS A 88 20.25 -1.91 -4.05
C LYS A 88 20.82 -2.02 -5.47
N TYR A 89 19.97 -2.16 -6.47
CA TYR A 89 20.36 -2.24 -7.89
C TYR A 89 20.52 -0.87 -8.56
N LYS A 90 20.45 0.23 -7.79
CA LYS A 90 20.63 1.61 -8.26
C LYS A 90 19.62 2.06 -9.33
N TYR A 91 18.42 1.46 -9.36
CA TYR A 91 17.32 1.89 -10.24
C TYR A 91 16.65 3.17 -9.73
N ILE A 92 16.78 3.44 -8.43
CA ILE A 92 16.34 4.68 -7.80
C ILE A 92 17.47 5.28 -6.97
N SER A 93 17.49 6.61 -6.85
CA SER A 93 18.44 7.32 -5.99
C SER A 93 18.11 7.12 -4.51
N ASN A 94 19.08 7.36 -3.63
CA ASN A 94 18.87 7.32 -2.18
C ASN A 94 17.76 8.28 -1.72
N LYS A 95 17.67 9.48 -2.32
CA LYS A 95 16.57 10.43 -2.05
C LYS A 95 15.20 9.83 -2.38
N ASN A 96 15.09 9.14 -3.51
CA ASN A 96 13.84 8.48 -3.91
C ASN A 96 13.52 7.28 -3.01
N TYR A 97 14.53 6.51 -2.62
CA TYR A 97 14.37 5.39 -1.68
C TYR A 97 13.79 5.86 -0.34
N ILE A 98 14.37 6.89 0.27
CA ILE A 98 13.91 7.44 1.55
C ILE A 98 12.47 7.93 1.45
N GLU A 99 12.15 8.70 0.42
CA GLU A 99 10.80 9.25 0.25
C GLU A 99 9.76 8.15 -0.01
N TRP A 100 10.09 7.15 -0.84
CA TRP A 100 9.19 6.04 -1.13
C TRP A 100 8.95 5.17 0.11
N ALA A 101 10.01 4.83 0.84
CA ALA A 101 9.91 4.09 2.09
C ALA A 101 9.06 4.84 3.13
N ARG A 102 9.27 6.15 3.28
CA ARG A 102 8.48 7.02 4.17
C ARG A 102 6.99 6.97 3.86
N ARG A 103 6.61 7.03 2.58
CA ARG A 103 5.20 6.93 2.16
C ARG A 103 4.60 5.57 2.50
N LEU A 104 5.33 4.48 2.22
CA LEU A 104 4.91 3.13 2.58
C LEU A 104 4.76 2.94 4.10
N ASP A 105 5.64 3.54 4.90
CA ASP A 105 5.54 3.52 6.36
C ASP A 105 4.33 4.32 6.87
N GLU A 106 4.03 5.47 6.27
CA GLU A 106 2.82 6.24 6.58
C GLU A 106 1.55 5.42 6.30
N ILE A 107 1.47 4.77 5.14
CA ILE A 107 0.39 3.86 4.78
C ILE A 107 0.27 2.71 5.80
N GLY A 108 1.40 2.09 6.17
CA GLY A 108 1.42 1.01 7.18
C GLY A 108 0.89 1.46 8.54
N LYS A 109 1.19 2.68 8.99
CA LYS A 109 0.65 3.25 10.24
C LYS A 109 -0.87 3.44 10.17
N ILE A 110 -1.37 3.98 9.05
CA ILE A 110 -2.82 4.16 8.84
C ILE A 110 -3.52 2.78 8.83
N LEU A 111 -2.94 1.81 8.12
CA LEU A 111 -3.46 0.45 8.03
C LEU A 111 -3.50 -0.25 9.39
N GLY A 112 -2.43 -0.20 10.18
CA GLY A 112 -2.41 -0.76 11.54
C GLY A 112 -3.48 -0.13 12.44
N GLY A 113 -3.69 1.18 12.31
CA GLY A 113 -4.77 1.88 12.99
C GLY A 113 -6.17 1.46 12.56
N TRP A 114 -6.35 1.01 11.31
CA TRP A 114 -7.61 0.52 10.75
C TRP A 114 -7.88 -0.95 11.12
N ILE A 115 -6.84 -1.79 11.11
CA ILE A 115 -6.89 -3.17 11.59
C ILE A 115 -7.29 -3.19 13.07
N LYS A 116 -6.63 -2.37 13.91
CA LYS A 116 -6.95 -2.28 15.34
C LYS A 116 -8.41 -1.87 15.58
N SER A 117 -8.92 -0.86 14.85
CA SER A 117 -10.33 -0.47 14.97
C SER A 117 -11.30 -1.55 14.49
N THR A 118 -10.95 -2.30 13.45
CA THR A 118 -11.81 -3.36 12.90
C THR A 118 -11.86 -4.57 13.83
N ARG A 119 -10.74 -4.93 14.50
CA ARG A 119 -10.72 -5.98 15.53
C ARG A 119 -11.55 -5.61 16.76
N ASN A 120 -11.42 -4.37 17.23
CA ASN A 120 -12.09 -3.90 18.44
C ASN A 120 -13.59 -3.63 18.23
N GLY A 121 -14.04 -3.42 16.99
CA GLY A 121 -15.45 -3.31 16.63
C GLY A 121 -16.24 -4.62 16.71
N LYS A 122 -15.70 -5.71 17.28
CA LYS A 122 -16.44 -6.93 17.65
C LYS A 122 -17.22 -6.80 18.98
N ASN A 123 -17.08 -5.70 19.73
CA ASN A 123 -17.65 -5.53 21.07
C ASN A 123 -18.51 -4.25 21.25
N ILE A 124 -19.23 -3.79 20.22
CA ILE A 124 -20.29 -2.78 20.37
C ILE A 124 -21.47 -3.18 19.50
#